data_AF-A0A6J0ZZG2-F1
#
_entry.id   AF-A0A6J0ZZG2-F1
#
_cell.length_a   1.000
_cell.length_b   1.000
_cell.length_c   1.000
_cell.angle_alpha   90.00
_cell.angle_beta   90.00
_cell.angle_gamma   90.00
#
_symmetry.space_group_name_H-M   'P 1'
#
loop_
_entity.id
_entity.type
_entity.pdbx_description
1 polymer ?
#
loop_
_entity_poly.entity_id
_entity_poly.type
_entity_poly.pdbx_seq_one_letter_code
_entity_poly.pdbx_strand_id
1 'polypeptide(L)'
;MKVVETAMALQDAGCFSVVLECVPAPVAAAATSALQIPTIGIGAGPFCSGQVLVYHDLLGMLQHPHHAKVTPKFCKQYARIGDVINKALLEYKEEVTNGSFPGPSHSPYKMNADDVNGFFKELEKLGLDKAASAATAAAEKMDTAHNAQTPGSPKETK
;
A
#
# COMPACT_ATOMS: atom_id res chain seq x y z
N MET A 1 7.30 -5.46 40.44
CA MET A 1 8.62 -4.86 40.73
C MET A 1 9.57 -4.93 39.54
N LYS A 2 9.92 -6.12 39.03
CA LYS A 2 10.90 -6.29 37.92
C LYS A 2 10.78 -5.31 36.73
N VAL A 3 9.56 -5.01 36.26
CA VAL A 3 9.34 -4.05 35.14
C VAL A 3 9.80 -2.64 35.51
N VAL A 4 9.46 -2.16 36.70
CA VAL A 4 9.81 -0.81 37.17
C VAL A 4 11.32 -0.70 37.35
N GLU A 5 11.94 -1.68 38.00
CA GLU A 5 13.39 -1.74 38.22
C GLU A 5 14.16 -1.76 36.89
N THR A 6 13.70 -2.56 35.93
CA THR A 6 14.31 -2.63 34.58
C THR A 6 14.20 -1.29 33.86
N ALA A 7 13.04 -0.62 33.95
CA ALA A 7 12.86 0.68 33.30
C ALA A 7 13.74 1.77 33.93
N MET A 8 13.92 1.75 35.25
CA MET A 8 14.86 2.65 35.94
C MET A 8 16.31 2.39 35.53
N ALA A 9 16.72 1.12 35.43
CA ALA A 9 18.06 0.77 34.96
C ALA A 9 18.33 1.24 33.52
N LEU A 10 17.33 1.18 32.63
CA LEU A 10 17.44 1.73 31.27
C LEU A 10 17.57 3.26 31.28
N GLN A 11 16.85 3.95 32.15
CA GLN A 11 17.02 5.39 32.34
C GLN A 11 18.43 5.73 32.83
N ASP A 12 18.94 5.02 33.83
CA ASP A 12 20.28 5.23 34.38
C ASP A 12 21.38 4.95 33.35
N ALA A 13 21.12 4.04 32.40
CA ALA A 13 21.98 3.78 31.25
C ALA A 13 21.93 4.88 30.17
N GLY A 14 21.07 5.90 30.32
CA GLY A 14 20.98 7.05 29.42
C GLY A 14 19.89 6.95 28.35
N CYS A 15 18.94 6.02 28.45
CA CYS A 15 17.79 6.01 27.54
C CYS A 15 16.97 7.30 27.72
N PHE A 16 16.57 7.93 26.60
CA PHE A 16 15.75 9.14 26.64
C PHE A 16 14.24 8.86 26.80
N SER A 17 13.82 7.60 26.58
CA SER A 17 12.44 7.12 26.70
C SER A 17 12.42 5.59 26.77
N VAL A 18 11.32 5.00 27.26
CA VAL A 18 11.10 3.54 27.29
C VAL A 18 9.71 3.17 26.78
N VAL A 19 9.62 2.06 26.05
CA VAL A 19 8.34 1.47 25.62
C VAL A 19 7.89 0.45 26.66
N LEU A 20 6.63 0.55 27.09
CA LEU A 20 5.98 -0.44 27.95
C LEU A 20 4.96 -1.22 27.11
N GLU A 21 5.25 -2.50 26.85
CA GLU A 21 4.44 -3.36 26.00
C GLU A 21 3.75 -4.46 26.80
N CYS A 22 2.43 -4.61 26.61
CA CYS A 22 1.63 -5.66 27.23
C CYS A 22 1.76 -5.72 28.76
N VAL A 23 1.83 -4.55 29.41
CA VAL A 23 1.99 -4.40 30.86
C VAL A 23 0.64 -4.04 31.51
N PRO A 24 0.25 -4.64 32.65
CA PRO A 24 -0.95 -4.20 33.37
C PRO A 24 -0.91 -2.71 33.71
N ALA A 25 -2.04 -2.02 33.52
CA ALA A 25 -2.12 -0.56 33.68
C ALA A 25 -1.57 -0.02 35.03
N PRO A 26 -1.80 -0.67 36.20
CA PRO A 26 -1.20 -0.21 37.45
C PRO A 26 0.34 -0.27 37.46
N VAL A 27 0.94 -1.26 36.78
CA VAL A 27 2.39 -1.38 36.67
C VAL A 27 2.95 -0.31 35.75
N ALA A 28 2.27 -0.02 34.64
CA ALA A 28 2.67 1.06 33.73
C ALA A 28 2.54 2.44 34.38
N ALA A 29 1.50 2.67 35.17
CA ALA A 29 1.34 3.89 35.97
C ALA A 29 2.49 4.04 36.99
N ALA A 30 2.82 2.98 37.72
CA ALA A 30 3.92 2.99 38.68
C ALA A 30 5.27 3.27 38.00
N ALA A 31 5.56 2.63 36.86
CA ALA A 31 6.78 2.88 36.09
C ALA A 31 6.85 4.33 35.59
N THR A 32 5.74 4.84 35.03
CA THR A 32 5.68 6.22 34.51
C THR A 32 5.90 7.26 35.60
N SER A 33 5.34 7.03 36.80
CA SER A 33 5.55 7.93 37.94
C SER A 33 6.96 7.86 38.54
N ALA A 34 7.66 6.74 38.38
CA ALA A 34 9.01 6.54 38.94
C ALA A 34 10.13 7.09 38.02
N LEU A 35 9.85 7.23 36.73
CA LEU A 35 10.82 7.68 35.72
C LEU A 35 10.76 9.21 35.53
N GLN A 36 11.89 9.79 35.17
CA GLN A 36 12.02 11.18 34.72
C GLN A 36 11.91 11.28 33.18
N ILE A 37 12.09 10.17 32.46
CA ILE A 37 11.97 10.08 31.00
C ILE A 37 10.57 9.65 30.57
N PRO A 38 10.09 10.04 29.37
CA PRO A 38 8.78 9.63 28.87
C PRO A 38 8.63 8.11 28.72
N THR A 39 7.47 7.59 29.10
CA THR A 39 7.05 6.21 28.80
C THR A 39 6.10 6.19 27.62
N ILE A 40 6.25 5.22 26.72
CA ILE A 40 5.37 5.02 25.55
C ILE A 40 4.66 3.67 25.69
N GLY A 41 3.32 3.71 25.80
CA GLY A 41 2.52 2.51 26.02
C GLY A 41 2.06 1.84 24.71
N ILE A 42 2.10 0.52 24.67
CA ILE A 42 1.35 -0.31 23.72
C ILE A 42 0.73 -1.49 24.46
N GLY A 43 -0.59 -1.43 24.66
CA GLY A 43 -1.26 -2.37 25.56
C GLY A 43 -0.83 -2.22 27.03
N ALA A 44 -0.44 -1.00 27.44
CA ALA A 44 -0.01 -0.67 28.81
C ALA A 44 -0.99 0.24 29.57
N GLY A 45 -2.22 0.40 29.07
CA GLY A 45 -3.19 1.33 29.61
C GLY A 45 -2.87 2.80 29.30
N PRO A 46 -3.71 3.73 29.77
CA PRO A 46 -3.64 5.15 29.38
C PRO A 46 -2.63 5.98 30.18
N PHE A 47 -1.96 5.38 31.18
CA PHE A 47 -1.14 6.11 32.16
C PHE A 47 0.33 6.30 31.75
N CYS A 48 0.69 5.94 30.51
CA CYS A 48 2.01 6.26 29.95
C CYS A 48 2.03 7.72 29.44
N SER A 49 3.22 8.30 29.28
CA SER A 49 3.38 9.67 28.74
C SER A 49 2.90 9.81 27.30
N GLY A 50 3.01 8.73 26.51
CA GLY A 50 2.51 8.63 25.14
C GLY A 50 2.04 7.21 24.82
N GLN A 51 1.54 7.02 23.60
CA GLN A 51 1.03 5.74 23.11
C GLN A 51 1.59 5.43 21.73
N VAL A 52 1.76 4.14 21.43
CA VAL A 52 2.16 3.65 20.10
C VAL A 52 1.27 2.48 19.69
N LEU A 53 0.95 2.42 18.40
CA LEU A 53 0.26 1.30 17.76
C LEU A 53 0.92 1.04 16.40
N VAL A 54 0.88 -0.22 15.94
CA VAL A 54 1.28 -0.56 14.57
C VAL A 54 0.21 -0.05 13.61
N TYR A 55 0.61 0.76 12.62
CA TYR A 55 -0.34 1.41 11.72
C TYR A 55 -1.20 0.41 10.93
N HIS A 56 -0.67 -0.78 10.59
CA HIS A 56 -1.42 -1.85 9.93
C HIS A 56 -2.59 -2.36 10.76
N ASP A 57 -2.38 -2.54 12.08
CA ASP A 57 -3.43 -3.00 13.00
C ASP A 57 -4.44 -1.88 13.23
N LEU A 58 -3.95 -0.66 13.43
CA LEU A 58 -4.77 0.55 13.60
C LEU A 58 -5.70 0.79 12.41
N LEU A 59 -5.21 0.62 11.19
CA LEU A 59 -5.97 0.82 9.95
C LEU A 59 -6.71 -0.43 9.48
N GLY A 60 -6.58 -1.57 10.17
CA GLY A 60 -7.22 -2.82 9.78
C GLY A 60 -6.80 -3.28 8.38
N MET A 61 -5.52 -3.17 8.03
CA MET A 61 -4.99 -3.50 6.69
C MET A 61 -4.95 -5.01 6.41
N LEU A 62 -4.71 -5.83 7.44
CA LEU A 62 -4.42 -7.26 7.28
C LEU A 62 -5.65 -8.14 7.53
N GLN A 63 -6.78 -7.80 6.89
CA GLN A 63 -8.00 -8.61 6.91
C GLN A 63 -8.00 -9.55 5.70
N HIS A 64 -7.73 -10.84 5.89
CA HIS A 64 -7.85 -11.83 4.83
C HIS A 64 -8.98 -12.83 5.18
N PRO A 65 -9.92 -13.13 4.26
CA PRO A 65 -11.06 -14.01 4.56
C PRO A 65 -10.65 -15.41 5.03
N HIS A 66 -9.51 -15.90 4.55
CA HIS A 66 -8.98 -17.24 4.87
C HIS A 66 -7.96 -17.24 6.02
N HIS A 67 -7.60 -16.07 6.55
CA HIS A 67 -6.75 -15.94 7.72
C HIS A 67 -7.40 -14.92 8.66
N ALA A 68 -8.20 -15.41 9.61
CA ALA A 68 -8.70 -14.58 10.70
C ALA A 68 -7.51 -14.00 11.48
N LYS A 69 -7.07 -12.79 11.14
CA LYS A 69 -5.94 -12.18 11.80
C LYS A 69 -6.42 -11.42 13.04
N VAL A 70 -5.97 -11.95 14.16
CA VAL A 70 -6.17 -11.48 15.53
C VAL A 70 -5.67 -10.05 15.61
N THR A 71 -6.57 -9.06 15.52
CA THR A 71 -6.23 -7.71 15.99
C THR A 71 -5.90 -7.82 17.47
N PRO A 72 -4.72 -7.36 17.93
CA PRO A 72 -4.39 -7.43 19.34
C PRO A 72 -5.49 -6.79 20.17
N LYS A 73 -5.88 -7.40 21.30
CA LYS A 73 -7.02 -6.93 22.11
C LYS A 73 -6.89 -5.46 22.56
N PHE A 74 -5.67 -4.95 22.65
CA PHE A 74 -5.38 -3.56 23.03
C PHE A 74 -5.44 -2.58 21.84
N CYS A 75 -5.51 -3.06 20.60
CA CYS A 75 -5.52 -2.23 19.42
C CYS A 75 -6.96 -1.90 19.01
N LYS A 76 -7.31 -0.61 19.03
CA LYS A 76 -8.54 -0.12 18.42
C LYS A 76 -8.31 0.06 16.92
N GLN A 77 -9.17 -0.57 16.12
CA GLN A 77 -9.22 -0.29 14.68
C GLN A 77 -9.96 1.03 14.44
N TYR A 78 -9.34 1.92 13.67
CA TYR A 78 -9.91 3.20 13.24
C TYR A 78 -10.43 3.15 11.80
N ALA A 79 -10.05 2.14 11.03
CA ALA A 79 -10.51 1.91 9.68
C ALA A 79 -10.50 0.41 9.33
N ARG A 80 -11.10 0.06 8.19
CA ARG A 80 -11.07 -1.28 7.58
C ARG A 80 -10.42 -1.22 6.20
N ILE A 81 -9.17 -0.75 6.15
CA ILE A 81 -8.47 -0.50 4.88
C ILE A 81 -8.19 -1.79 4.12
N GLY A 82 -8.09 -2.94 4.80
CA GLY A 82 -7.96 -4.24 4.14
C GLY A 82 -9.06 -4.54 3.13
N ASP A 83 -10.32 -4.14 3.43
CA ASP A 83 -11.45 -4.35 2.51
C ASP A 83 -11.28 -3.54 1.21
N VAL A 84 -10.81 -2.29 1.35
CA VAL A 84 -10.55 -1.38 0.22
C VAL A 84 -9.39 -1.89 -0.63
N ILE A 85 -8.30 -2.32 0.01
CA ILE A 85 -7.14 -2.92 -0.66
C ILE A 85 -7.58 -4.16 -1.45
N ASN A 86 -8.32 -5.07 -0.82
CA ASN A 86 -8.76 -6.30 -1.46
C ASN A 86 -9.66 -6.02 -2.67
N LYS A 87 -10.61 -5.08 -2.54
CA LYS A 87 -11.45 -4.66 -3.66
C LYS A 87 -10.62 -4.13 -4.83
N ALA A 88 -9.70 -3.21 -4.58
CA ALA A 88 -8.86 -2.61 -5.62
C ALA A 88 -7.98 -3.65 -6.34
N LEU A 89 -7.43 -4.61 -5.59
CA LEU A 89 -6.63 -5.69 -6.18
C LEU A 89 -7.46 -6.65 -7.03
N LEU A 90 -8.70 -6.94 -6.63
CA LEU A 90 -9.63 -7.77 -7.42
C LEU A 90 -10.06 -7.07 -8.70
N GLU A 91 -10.37 -5.78 -8.62
CA GLU A 91 -10.72 -4.94 -9.78
C GLU A 91 -9.55 -4.88 -10.78
N TYR A 92 -8.34 -4.58 -10.31
CA TYR A 92 -7.14 -4.63 -11.14
C TYR A 92 -6.93 -6.01 -11.80
N LYS A 93 -7.09 -7.09 -11.04
CA LYS A 93 -6.98 -8.46 -11.59
C LYS A 93 -8.00 -8.69 -12.70
N GLU A 94 -9.25 -8.27 -12.50
CA GLU A 94 -10.32 -8.43 -13.49
C GLU A 94 -10.00 -7.66 -14.76
N GLU A 95 -9.62 -6.40 -14.65
CA GLU A 95 -9.28 -5.53 -15.80
C GLU A 95 -8.05 -6.04 -16.58
N VAL A 96 -7.06 -6.60 -15.90
CA VAL A 96 -5.90 -7.24 -16.57
C VAL A 96 -6.32 -8.54 -17.25
N THR A 97 -7.16 -9.34 -16.61
CA THR A 97 -7.58 -10.65 -17.13
C THR A 97 -8.50 -10.50 -18.35
N ASN A 98 -9.38 -9.51 -18.35
CA ASN A 98 -10.30 -9.23 -19.45
C ASN A 98 -9.69 -8.31 -20.53
N GLY A 99 -8.51 -7.74 -20.29
CA GLY A 99 -7.78 -6.89 -21.22
C GLY A 99 -8.26 -5.44 -21.31
N SER A 100 -9.10 -4.96 -20.38
CA SER A 100 -9.51 -3.55 -20.32
C SER A 100 -8.43 -2.65 -19.73
N PHE A 101 -7.53 -3.19 -18.90
CA PHE A 101 -6.32 -2.52 -18.42
C PHE A 101 -5.05 -3.20 -18.95
N PRO A 102 -4.04 -2.43 -19.40
CA PRO A 102 -4.05 -0.96 -19.54
C PRO A 102 -4.89 -0.49 -20.73
N GLY A 103 -5.68 0.57 -20.50
CA GLY A 103 -6.37 1.30 -21.56
C GLY A 103 -5.48 2.38 -22.22
N PRO A 104 -5.98 3.08 -23.25
CA PRO A 104 -5.25 4.14 -23.95
C PRO A 104 -4.73 5.27 -23.05
N SER A 105 -5.49 5.70 -22.04
CA SER A 105 -5.05 6.72 -21.07
C SER A 105 -3.85 6.28 -20.22
N HIS A 106 -3.64 4.97 -20.08
CA HIS A 106 -2.54 4.36 -19.32
C HIS A 106 -1.43 3.83 -20.25
N SER A 107 -1.50 4.15 -21.56
CA SER A 107 -0.52 3.77 -22.58
C SER A 107 0.05 5.02 -23.28
N PRO A 108 0.82 5.87 -22.57
CA PRO A 108 1.23 7.18 -23.09
C PRO A 108 2.35 7.12 -24.14
N TYR A 109 3.10 6.02 -24.18
CA TYR A 109 4.24 5.88 -25.09
C TYR A 109 3.75 5.53 -26.50
N LYS A 110 3.96 6.46 -27.42
CA LYS A 110 3.59 6.32 -28.84
C LYS A 110 4.85 6.28 -29.69
N MET A 111 4.76 5.56 -30.80
CA MET A 111 5.77 5.57 -31.85
C MET A 111 5.15 6.19 -33.10
N ASN A 112 5.88 7.09 -33.77
CA ASN A 112 5.37 7.68 -35.01
C ASN A 112 5.38 6.64 -36.14
N ALA A 113 4.65 6.90 -37.22
CA ALA A 113 4.48 5.93 -38.30
C ALA A 113 5.81 5.53 -38.97
N ASP A 114 6.77 6.45 -39.09
CA ASP A 114 8.06 6.16 -39.72
C ASP A 114 8.91 5.22 -38.86
N ASP A 115 8.93 5.44 -37.55
CA ASP A 115 9.60 4.58 -36.57
C ASP A 115 8.93 3.20 -36.48
N VAL A 116 7.60 3.13 -36.58
CA VAL A 116 6.83 1.86 -36.67
C VAL A 116 7.25 1.04 -37.89
N ASN A 117 7.26 1.67 -39.06
CA ASN A 117 7.65 1.00 -40.29
C ASN A 117 9.13 0.59 -40.30
N GLY A 118 10.01 1.43 -39.75
CA GLY A 118 11.43 1.12 -39.58
C GLY A 118 11.65 -0.08 -38.67
N PHE A 119 10.96 -0.12 -37.53
CA PHE A 119 11.03 -1.21 -36.56
C PHE A 119 10.61 -2.56 -37.18
N PHE A 120 9.51 -2.60 -37.94
CA PHE A 120 9.05 -3.84 -38.58
C PHE A 120 10.07 -4.40 -39.57
N LYS A 121 10.65 -3.54 -40.42
CA LYS A 121 11.67 -3.95 -41.39
C LYS A 121 12.93 -4.51 -40.72
N GLU A 122 13.33 -3.94 -39.59
CA GLU A 122 14.49 -4.48 -38.85
C GLU A 122 14.18 -5.83 -38.19
N LEU A 123 12.96 -6.04 -37.67
CA LEU A 123 12.55 -7.34 -37.16
C LEU A 123 12.56 -8.42 -38.25
N GLU A 124 12.07 -8.11 -39.45
CA GLU A 124 12.09 -9.01 -40.60
C GLU A 124 13.52 -9.36 -41.04
N LYS A 125 14.42 -8.36 -41.12
CA LYS A 125 15.84 -8.59 -41.45
C LYS A 125 16.54 -9.52 -40.45
N LEU A 126 16.13 -9.49 -39.19
CA LEU A 126 16.64 -10.36 -38.13
C LEU A 126 15.99 -11.76 -38.12
N GLY A 127 15.05 -12.05 -39.05
CA GLY A 127 14.32 -13.31 -39.11
C GLY A 127 13.28 -13.48 -37.99
N LEU A 128 12.78 -12.37 -37.43
CA LEU A 128 11.79 -12.34 -36.34
C LEU A 128 10.37 -12.08 -36.87
N ASP A 129 9.94 -12.81 -37.90
CA ASP A 129 8.68 -12.54 -38.63
C ASP A 129 7.43 -12.56 -37.73
N LYS A 130 7.43 -13.43 -36.71
CA LYS A 130 6.35 -13.50 -35.71
C LYS A 130 6.29 -12.24 -34.85
N ALA A 131 7.44 -11.66 -34.51
CA ALA A 131 7.51 -10.43 -33.74
C ALA A 131 7.06 -9.23 -34.58
N ALA A 132 7.47 -9.17 -35.85
CA ALA A 132 7.02 -8.16 -36.80
C ALA A 132 5.48 -8.19 -36.93
N SER A 133 4.92 -9.38 -37.14
CA SER A 133 3.46 -9.58 -37.26
C SER A 133 2.71 -9.16 -35.99
N ALA A 134 3.23 -9.50 -34.80
CA ALA A 134 2.62 -9.13 -33.52
C ALA A 134 2.65 -7.60 -33.29
N ALA A 135 3.74 -6.94 -33.68
CA ALA A 135 3.91 -5.51 -33.52
C ALA A 135 2.97 -4.71 -34.46
N THR A 136 2.76 -5.17 -35.70
CA THR A 136 1.77 -4.60 -36.63
C THR A 136 0.36 -4.69 -36.06
N ALA A 137 -0.04 -5.87 -35.60
CA ALA A 137 -1.37 -6.08 -35.02
C ALA A 137 -1.59 -5.25 -33.75
N ALA A 138 -0.54 -4.97 -32.97
CA ALA A 138 -0.61 -4.12 -31.79
C ALA A 138 -0.80 -2.63 -32.17
N ALA A 139 -0.08 -2.13 -33.17
CA ALA A 139 -0.20 -0.75 -33.65
C ALA A 139 -1.62 -0.46 -34.16
N GLU A 140 -2.19 -1.36 -34.95
CA GLU A 140 -3.56 -1.23 -35.49
C GLU A 140 -4.63 -1.24 -34.38
N LYS A 141 -4.46 -2.08 -33.35
CA LYS A 141 -5.38 -2.15 -32.19
C LYS A 141 -5.30 -0.90 -31.32
N MET A 142 -4.12 -0.29 -31.18
CA MET A 142 -3.96 0.93 -30.38
C MET A 142 -4.56 2.16 -31.07
N ASP A 143 -4.46 2.27 -32.39
CA ASP A 143 -5.09 3.36 -33.15
C ASP A 143 -6.62 3.28 -33.13
N THR A 144 -7.19 2.07 -33.22
CA THR A 144 -8.64 1.85 -33.16
C THR A 144 -9.21 2.10 -31.76
N ALA A 145 -8.51 1.69 -30.70
CA ALA A 145 -8.92 1.95 -29.31
C ALA A 145 -8.89 3.45 -28.96
N HIS A 146 -7.96 4.23 -29.53
CA HIS A 146 -7.88 5.67 -29.32
C HIS A 146 -9.09 6.42 -29.90
N ASN A 147 -9.54 6.03 -31.09
CA ASN A 147 -10.68 6.64 -31.77
C ASN A 147 -12.04 6.32 -31.13
N ALA A 148 -12.15 5.21 -30.38
CA ALA A 148 -13.38 4.81 -29.69
C ALA A 148 -13.61 5.53 -28.35
N GLN A 149 -12.56 6.13 -27.75
CA GLN A 149 -12.60 6.77 -26.42
C GLN A 149 -12.67 8.31 -26.48
N THR A 150 -13.14 8.89 -27.58
CA THR A 150 -13.46 10.33 -27.65
C THR A 150 -14.96 10.59 -27.47
N PRO A 151 -15.54 10.49 -26.25
CA PRO A 151 -16.83 11.11 -25.99
C PRO A 151 -16.62 12.63 -25.90
N GLY A 152 -17.46 13.37 -26.63
CA GLY A 152 -17.41 14.83 -26.68
C GLY A 152 -17.29 15.45 -25.29
N SER A 153 -16.33 16.36 -25.14
CA SER A 153 -16.16 17.18 -23.96
C SER A 153 -17.50 17.85 -23.58
N PRO A 154 -17.97 17.77 -22.32
CA PRO A 154 -19.06 18.62 -21.87
C PRO A 154 -18.59 20.07 -22.02
N LYS A 155 -19.32 20.87 -22.79
CA LYS A 155 -19.15 22.33 -22.79
C LYS A 155 -19.41 22.80 -21.35
N GLU A 156 -18.37 23.30 -20.69
CA GLU A 156 -18.51 24.05 -19.45
C GLU A 156 -19.41 25.27 -19.71
N THR A 157 -20.65 25.23 -19.22
CA THR A 157 -21.46 26.43 -19.05
C THR A 157 -20.98 27.17 -17.81
N LYS A 158 -20.59 28.41 -18.08
CA LYS A 158 -20.07 29.44 -17.19
C LYS A 158 -21.06 29.85 -16.09
#